data_AF-A0A0S8D358-F1
#
_entry.id   AF-A0A0S8D358-F1
#
_cell.length_a   1.000
_cell.length_b   1.000
_cell.length_c   1.000
_cell.angle_alpha   90.00
_cell.angle_beta   90.00
_cell.angle_gamma   90.00
#
_symmetry.space_group_name_H-M   'P 1'
#
loop_
_entity.id
_entity.type
_entity.pdbx_description
1 polymer ?
#
loop_
_entity_poly.entity_id
_entity_poly.type
_entity_poly.pdbx_seq_one_letter_code
_entity_poly.pdbx_strand_id
1 'polypeptide(L)' 'MARRRALHALAAGVCMLVVRPASATREALVAALRETFGQSLIARERVKLDLPLLAESGNVVPVTV' A
#
# COMPACT_ATOMS: atom_id res chain seq x y z
N MET A 1 -21.48 20.54 -21.12
CA MET A 1 -20.67 19.29 -21.07
C MET A 1 -19.17 19.54 -20.78
N ALA A 2 -18.50 20.51 -21.42
CA ALA A 2 -17.06 20.76 -21.23
C ALA A 2 -16.65 21.20 -19.80
N ARG A 3 -17.42 22.08 -19.16
CA ARG A 3 -17.15 22.60 -17.80
C ARG A 3 -17.11 21.48 -16.74
N ARG A 4 -18.03 20.53 -16.81
CA ARG A 4 -18.11 19.39 -15.87
C ARG A 4 -16.90 18.46 -16.02
N ARG A 5 -16.47 18.20 -17.26
CA ARG A 5 -15.26 17.40 -17.53
C ARG A 5 -13.99 18.10 -17.03
N ALA A 6 -13.88 19.41 -17.22
CA ALA A 6 -12.75 20.19 -16.71
C ALA A 6 -12.68 20.15 -15.17
N LEU A 7 -13.82 20.26 -14.48
CA LEU A 7 -13.89 20.14 -13.02
C LEU A 7 -13.46 18.75 -12.52
N HIS A 8 -13.89 17.67 -13.18
CA HIS A 8 -13.46 16.32 -12.81
C HIS A 8 -11.98 16.07 -13.06
N ALA A 9 -11.44 16.57 -14.18
CA ALA A 9 -10.01 16.45 -14.48
C ALA A 9 -9.16 17.21 -13.46
N LEU A 10 -9.60 18.41 -13.05
CA LEU A 10 -8.94 19.19 -12.01
C LEU A 10 -8.98 18.46 -10.66
N ALA A 11 -10.14 17.92 -10.27
CA ALA A 11 -10.28 17.17 -9.03
C ALA A 11 -9.39 15.91 -9.00
N ALA A 12 -9.33 15.16 -10.09
CA ALA A 12 -8.45 14.00 -10.21
C ALA A 12 -6.97 14.38 -10.12
N GLY A 13 -6.56 15.47 -10.77
CA GLY A 13 -5.20 16.00 -10.66
C GLY A 13 -4.82 16.43 -9.24
N VAL A 14 -5.75 17.07 -8.52
CA VAL A 14 -5.56 17.44 -7.11
C VAL A 14 -5.45 16.20 -6.22
N CYS A 15 -6.29 15.18 -6.43
CA CYS A 15 -6.19 13.92 -5.69
C CYS A 15 -4.82 13.23 -5.89
N MET A 16 -4.28 13.23 -7.11
CA MET A 16 -2.94 12.69 -7.36
C MET A 16 -1.81 13.45 -6.65
N LEU A 17 -1.97 14.76 -6.43
CA LEU A 17 -0.99 15.56 -5.70
C LEU A 17 -1.04 15.34 -4.18
N VAL A 18 -2.23 15.08 -3.64
CA VAL A 18 -2.45 14.90 -2.19
C VAL A 18 -2.15 13.47 -1.75
N VAL A 19 -2.47 12.48 -2.57
CA VAL A 19 -2.22 11.07 -2.26
C VAL A 19 -0.76 10.74 -2.58
N ARG A 20 0.11 10.84 -1.57
CA ARG A 20 1.49 10.37 -1.69
C ARG A 20 1.49 8.85 -1.84
N PRO A 21 2.24 8.30 -2.81
CA PRO A 21 2.41 6.86 -2.90
C PRO A 21 3.01 6.33 -1.59
N ALA A 22 2.50 5.21 -1.11
CA ALA A 22 3.04 4.54 0.06
C ALA A 22 4.52 4.21 -0.23
N SER A 23 5.43 4.82 0.54
CA SER A 23 6.89 4.65 0.37
C SER A 23 7.37 3.32 0.98
N ALA A 24 6.68 2.23 0.67
CA ALA A 24 7.07 0.88 1.05
C ALA A 24 8.19 0.38 0.13
N THR A 25 9.39 0.97 0.29
CA THR A 25 10.55 0.59 -0.51
C THR A 25 11.08 -0.77 -0.06
N ARG A 26 11.71 -1.51 -0.99
CA ARG A 26 12.27 -2.83 -0.70
C ARG A 26 13.42 -2.74 0.31
N GLU A 27 14.17 -1.65 0.25
CA GLU A 27 15.28 -1.34 1.14
C GLU A 27 14.79 -1.12 2.57
N ALA A 28 13.68 -0.38 2.73
CA ALA A 28 13.05 -0.17 4.03
C ALA A 28 12.55 -1.48 4.65
N LEU A 29 11.98 -2.37 3.83
CA LEU A 29 11.56 -3.70 4.29
C LEU A 29 12.76 -4.53 4.78
N VAL A 30 13.85 -4.57 4.02
CA VAL A 30 15.06 -5.33 4.41
C VAL A 30 15.66 -4.79 5.71
N ALA A 31 15.70 -3.47 5.88
CA ALA A 31 16.16 -2.85 7.11
C ALA A 31 15.29 -3.25 8.31
N ALA A 32 13.96 -3.16 8.18
CA ALA A 32 13.01 -3.54 9.22
C ALA A 32 13.11 -5.03 9.60
N LEU A 33 13.27 -5.92 8.61
CA LEU A 33 13.44 -7.35 8.85
C LEU A 33 14.73 -7.64 9.65
N ARG A 34 15.84 -6.96 9.33
CA ARG A 34 17.10 -7.10 10.07
C ARG A 34 17.01 -6.54 11.49
N GLU A 35 16.33 -5.42 11.67
CA GLU A 35 16.10 -4.83 13.00
C GLU A 35 15.28 -5.77 13.88
N THR A 36 14.24 -6.39 13.31
CA THR A 36 13.29 -7.24 14.06
C THR A 36 13.85 -8.64 14.32
N PHE A 37 14.51 -9.26 13.33
CA PHE A 37 14.92 -10.67 13.37
C PHE A 37 16.45 -10.88 13.41
N GLY A 38 17.25 -9.81 13.37
CA GLY A 38 18.70 -9.87 13.42
C GLY A 38 19.31 -10.65 12.26
N GLN A 39 20.17 -11.61 12.59
CA GLN A 39 20.83 -12.52 11.62
C GLN A 39 20.07 -13.83 11.42
N SER A 40 18.84 -13.95 11.92
CA SER A 40 18.05 -15.17 11.78
C SER A 40 17.74 -15.47 10.31
N LEU A 41 17.79 -16.75 9.94
CA LEU A 41 17.45 -17.19 8.59
C LEU A 41 15.92 -17.13 8.39
N ILE A 42 15.46 -16.24 7.52
CA ILE A 42 14.04 -16.14 7.15
C ILE A 42 13.73 -17.23 6.12
N ALA A 43 13.08 -18.30 6.56
CA ALA A 43 12.64 -19.39 5.70
C ALA A 43 11.43 -18.97 4.85
N ARG A 44 11.39 -19.46 3.61
CA ARG A 44 10.24 -19.29 2.72
C ARG A 44 9.35 -20.52 2.79
N GLU A 45 8.64 -20.64 3.89
CA GLU A 45 7.66 -21.71 4.10
C GLU A 45 6.26 -21.31 3.61
N ARG A 46 5.35 -22.29 3.57
CA ARG A 46 3.95 -22.04 3.20
C ARG A 46 3.22 -21.31 4.32
N VAL A 47 2.93 -20.03 4.10
CA VAL A 47 2.08 -19.20 4.96
C VAL A 47 0.87 -18.77 4.14
N LYS A 48 -0.35 -18.94 4.69
CA LYS A 48 -1.58 -18.52 4.03
C LYS A 48 -2.00 -17.15 4.56
N LEU A 49 -1.88 -16.12 3.74
CA LEU A 49 -2.44 -14.81 4.07
C LEU A 49 -3.83 -14.69 3.45
N ASP A 50 -4.84 -14.51 4.29
CA ASP A 50 -6.24 -14.31 3.88
C ASP A 50 -6.60 -12.83 4.01
N LEU A 51 -6.82 -12.19 2.88
CA LEU A 51 -7.16 -10.77 2.77
C LEU A 51 -7.91 -10.48 1.46
N PRO A 52 -8.73 -9.42 1.42
CA PRO A 52 -9.41 -8.99 0.19
C PRO A 52 -8.42 -8.58 -0.92
N LEU A 53 -8.76 -8.87 -2.17
CA LEU A 53 -7.94 -8.48 -3.33
C LEU A 53 -7.89 -6.96 -3.55
N LEU A 54 -8.99 -6.28 -3.23
CA LEU A 54 -9.13 -4.83 -3.34
C LEU A 54 -9.74 -4.32 -2.05
N ALA A 55 -9.21 -3.19 -1.58
CA ALA A 55 -9.72 -2.47 -0.42
C ALA A 55 -9.93 -1.01 -0.79
N GLU A 56 -10.97 -0.42 -0.22
CA GLU A 56 -11.22 1.01 -0.38
C GLU A 56 -10.21 1.82 0.44
N SER A 57 -9.77 2.95 -0.12
CA SER A 57 -8.79 3.82 0.52
C SER A 57 -9.33 4.37 1.83
N GLY A 58 -8.53 4.27 2.91
CA GLY A 58 -8.90 4.76 4.23
C GLY A 58 -9.81 3.82 5.04
N ASN A 59 -10.13 2.63 4.52
CA ASN A 59 -10.94 1.66 5.25
C ASN A 59 -10.07 0.70 6.08
N VAL A 60 -10.66 0.13 7.14
CA VAL A 60 -10.05 -0.97 7.90
C VAL A 60 -10.21 -2.26 7.11
N VAL A 61 -9.09 -2.93 6.82
CA VAL A 61 -9.07 -4.16 6.03
C VAL A 61 -8.86 -5.36 6.96
N PRO A 62 -9.75 -6.37 6.95
CA PRO A 62 -9.54 -7.58 7.73
C PRO A 62 -8.40 -8.40 7.10
N VAL A 63 -7.47 -8.87 7.94
CA VAL A 63 -6.34 -9.70 7.55
C VAL A 63 -6.20 -10.85 8.54
N THR A 64 -6.09 -12.07 8.01
CA THR A 64 -5.80 -13.28 8.80
C THR A 64 -4.55 -13.97 8.25
N VAL A 65 -3.74 -14.57 9.13
CA VAL A 65 -2.50 -15.28 8.83
C VAL A 65 -2.67 -16.77 9.13
#